data_AF-A0A0B0NLL5-F1
#
_entry.id   AF-A0A0B0NLL5-F1
#
_cell.length_a   1.000
_cell.length_b   1.000
_cell.length_c   1.000
_cell.angle_alpha   90.00
_cell.angle_beta   90.00
_cell.angle_gamma   90.00
#
_symmetry.space_group_name_H-M   'P 1'
#
loop_
_entity.id
_entity.type
_entity.pdbx_description
1 polymer ?
#
loop_
_entity_poly.entity_id
_entity_poly.type
_entity_poly.pdbx_seq_one_letter_code
_entity_poly.pdbx_strand_id
1 'polypeptide(L)'
;MAMASFAISIFSLATVAPTCKNYRPFLSQTTYSFKAISIRASSTSLDYSTPSSVNEQKALKPTKTNYWEWKFKDNVIDVYYEEHEHERTGPQKNILMIPTISDVSTVEEWRGVAKDILERSGKLNLRATIVDWPGLGFSSRPKMDYDADVMENFVVDFINEISSSENDLLVFGGGHAATIVVRAAKKGLVKPKAIAAVAPTWAGPLPIVFGRDSSMQTRYGLLRGILRTPGAGWMMYNMLVSNEGAIQSQYKSHVYANPQNVTPAFVQSRYKLTTEKGSRYVPAAFLTGLLDPVNSRDEFLELFSGLEGKIPILVVSTEGSPKRSKAEMEALREARGVSKFVKVAGALLPHEEYPSMVAEELYKFLQENFEVNA
;
A
#
# COMPACT_ATOMS: atom_id res chain seq x y z
N MET A 1 -28.00 -6.66 1.27
CA MET A 1 -28.12 -5.56 0.29
C MET A 1 -28.06 -4.26 1.09
N ALA A 2 -26.87 -3.67 1.21
CA ALA A 2 -26.65 -2.40 1.90
C ALA A 2 -25.63 -1.61 1.07
N MET A 3 -26.12 -0.63 0.33
CA MET A 3 -25.31 0.33 -0.42
C MET A 3 -24.76 1.36 0.57
N ALA A 4 -23.45 1.35 0.81
CA ALA A 4 -22.79 2.49 1.44
C ALA A 4 -22.62 3.58 0.37
N SER A 5 -23.53 4.56 0.40
CA SER A 5 -23.49 5.73 -0.47
C SER A 5 -22.43 6.72 0.05
N PHE A 6 -21.47 7.09 -0.79
CA PHE A 6 -20.61 8.25 -0.55
C PHE A 6 -21.44 9.52 -0.73
N ALA A 7 -21.99 10.06 0.36
CA ALA A 7 -22.57 11.39 0.37
C ALA A 7 -21.46 12.43 0.59
N ILE A 8 -20.99 13.05 -0.49
CA ILE A 8 -20.26 14.33 -0.43
C ILE A 8 -21.32 15.42 -0.58
N SER A 9 -21.70 16.06 0.52
CA SER A 9 -22.58 17.23 0.49
C SER A 9 -21.88 18.38 -0.24
N ILE A 10 -22.42 18.76 -1.39
CA ILE A 10 -22.00 19.96 -2.14
C ILE A 10 -22.57 21.17 -1.39
N PHE A 11 -21.71 21.96 -0.74
CA PHE A 11 -22.11 23.26 -0.22
C PHE A 11 -22.27 24.24 -1.39
N SER A 12 -23.53 24.61 -1.67
CA SER A 12 -23.84 25.77 -2.52
C SER A 12 -23.57 27.04 -1.71
N LEU A 13 -22.56 27.84 -2.10
CA LEU A 13 -22.36 29.16 -1.52
C LEU A 13 -23.49 30.10 -1.98
N ALA A 14 -24.41 30.42 -1.09
CA ALA A 14 -25.29 31.57 -1.24
C ALA A 14 -24.66 32.78 -0.52
N THR A 15 -24.39 33.83 -1.29
CA THR A 15 -23.97 35.15 -0.82
C THR A 15 -25.03 35.79 0.07
N VAL A 16 -24.68 36.14 1.31
CA VAL A 16 -25.51 36.97 2.21
C VAL A 16 -24.69 38.19 2.64
N ALA A 17 -25.23 39.37 2.33
CA ALA A 17 -24.70 40.68 2.70
C ALA A 17 -24.95 41.00 4.20
N PRO A 18 -24.14 41.85 4.85
CA PRO A 18 -24.23 42.08 6.29
C PRO A 18 -25.24 43.19 6.62
N THR A 19 -26.01 42.99 7.69
CA THR A 19 -26.72 44.08 8.37
C THR A 19 -26.35 44.10 9.85
N CYS A 20 -25.65 45.15 10.26
CA CYS A 20 -25.37 45.50 11.65
C CYS A 20 -26.66 45.74 12.44
N LYS A 21 -26.70 45.29 13.70
CA LYS A 21 -27.39 45.99 14.80
C LYS A 21 -26.79 45.56 16.15
N ASN A 22 -26.27 46.55 16.87
CA ASN A 22 -25.75 46.47 18.23
C ASN A 22 -26.88 46.21 19.23
N TYR A 23 -26.67 45.36 20.25
CA TYR A 23 -27.22 45.53 21.61
C TYR A 23 -26.40 44.71 22.63
N ARG A 24 -25.94 45.37 23.71
CA ARG A 24 -25.45 44.79 24.99
C ARG A 24 -26.56 44.96 26.05
N PRO A 25 -26.66 44.09 27.08
CA PRO A 25 -26.00 44.32 28.39
C PRO A 25 -25.43 43.02 29.04
N PHE A 26 -24.24 43.02 29.65
CA PHE A 26 -23.88 43.26 31.08
C PHE A 26 -24.06 42.05 32.05
N LEU A 27 -22.91 41.44 32.38
CA LEU A 27 -22.42 40.74 33.60
C LEU A 27 -23.29 39.81 34.46
N SER A 28 -22.77 38.60 34.74
CA SER A 28 -22.15 38.30 36.05
C SER A 28 -21.29 37.02 35.98
N GLN A 29 -20.12 37.04 36.63
CA GLN A 29 -19.22 35.89 36.79
C GLN A 29 -19.59 35.11 38.05
N THR A 30 -19.65 33.79 37.96
CA THR A 30 -19.64 32.93 39.16
C THR A 30 -18.79 31.69 38.86
N THR A 31 -17.61 31.66 39.45
CA THR A 31 -16.69 30.52 39.48
C THR A 31 -17.20 29.47 40.46
N TYR A 32 -17.55 28.28 39.96
CA TYR A 32 -17.74 27.09 40.78
C TYR A 32 -16.67 26.05 40.45
N SER A 33 -15.87 25.73 41.47
CA SER A 33 -14.86 24.67 41.48
C SER A 33 -15.54 23.33 41.70
N PHE A 34 -15.43 22.41 40.74
CA PHE A 34 -15.87 21.02 40.89
C PHE A 34 -14.66 20.14 41.22
N LYS A 35 -14.66 19.59 42.45
CA LYS A 35 -13.73 18.52 42.86
C LYS A 35 -14.10 17.23 42.12
N ALA A 36 -13.14 16.63 41.43
CA ALA A 36 -13.29 15.31 40.84
C ALA A 36 -13.28 14.23 41.94
N ILE A 37 -14.36 13.45 42.03
CA ILE A 37 -14.45 12.24 42.86
C ILE A 37 -14.02 11.06 41.99
N SER A 38 -12.95 10.37 42.40
CA SER A 38 -12.49 9.13 41.78
C SER A 38 -13.24 7.95 42.39
N ILE A 39 -13.99 7.21 41.59
CA ILE A 39 -14.63 5.95 41.99
C ILE A 39 -13.80 4.80 41.41
N ARG A 40 -13.14 4.05 42.30
CA ARG A 40 -12.41 2.83 41.98
C ARG A 40 -13.39 1.66 42.08
N ALA A 41 -13.77 1.09 40.94
CA ALA A 41 -14.52 -0.17 40.88
C ALA A 41 -13.53 -1.33 40.70
N SER A 42 -13.59 -2.30 41.60
CA SER A 42 -12.88 -3.58 41.49
C SER A 42 -13.88 -4.63 41.02
N SER A 43 -13.64 -5.27 39.89
CA SER A 43 -14.41 -6.44 39.45
C SER A 43 -13.53 -7.68 39.45
N THR A 44 -13.90 -8.65 40.28
CA THR A 44 -13.39 -10.02 40.31
C THR A 44 -13.68 -10.73 38.98
N SER A 45 -12.64 -11.24 38.34
CA SER A 45 -12.72 -12.06 37.11
C SER A 45 -13.19 -13.48 37.45
N LEU A 46 -14.21 -13.96 36.73
CA LEU A 46 -14.56 -15.37 36.63
C LEU A 46 -13.99 -15.90 35.31
N ASP A 47 -13.24 -16.99 35.40
CA ASP A 47 -12.56 -17.66 34.30
C ASP A 47 -13.56 -18.20 33.26
N TYR A 48 -13.41 -17.76 32.02
CA TYR A 48 -13.90 -18.48 30.84
C TYR A 48 -12.76 -18.60 29.84
N SER A 49 -12.29 -19.83 29.66
CA SER A 49 -11.31 -20.24 28.66
C SER A 49 -11.76 -19.84 27.26
N THR A 50 -11.08 -18.86 26.66
CA THR A 50 -11.24 -18.46 25.26
C THR A 50 -9.94 -18.80 24.54
N PRO A 51 -9.96 -19.43 23.35
CA PRO A 51 -8.74 -19.82 22.65
C PRO A 51 -7.96 -18.57 22.23
N SER A 52 -6.71 -18.53 22.68
CA SER A 52 -5.70 -17.51 22.44
C SER A 52 -5.51 -17.23 20.95
N SER A 53 -6.04 -16.10 20.50
CA SER A 53 -5.81 -15.55 19.16
C SER A 53 -5.53 -14.05 19.24
N VAL A 54 -4.53 -13.69 20.03
CA VAL A 54 -3.80 -12.43 19.86
C VAL A 54 -2.34 -12.76 20.17
N ASN A 55 -1.60 -13.14 19.14
CA ASN A 55 -0.15 -13.09 19.25
C ASN A 55 0.18 -11.60 19.20
N GLU A 56 0.58 -11.00 20.34
CA GLU A 56 1.32 -9.74 20.34
C GLU A 56 2.61 -10.01 19.56
N GLN A 57 2.54 -9.90 18.23
CA GLN A 57 3.70 -10.05 17.36
C GLN A 57 4.65 -8.91 17.70
N LYS A 58 5.64 -9.22 18.53
CA LYS A 58 6.85 -8.41 18.70
C LYS A 58 7.30 -7.97 17.31
N ALA A 59 7.34 -6.66 17.07
CA ALA A 59 7.64 -6.08 15.76
C ALA A 59 8.87 -6.78 15.16
N LEU A 60 8.66 -7.44 14.02
CA LEU A 60 9.72 -8.14 13.30
C LEU A 60 10.76 -7.10 12.87
N LYS A 61 12.02 -7.30 13.26
CA LYS A 61 13.08 -6.34 13.00
C LYS A 61 13.91 -6.80 11.80
N PRO A 62 14.20 -5.90 10.86
CA PRO A 62 15.13 -6.18 9.77
C PRO A 62 16.55 -6.42 10.30
N THR A 63 17.39 -7.08 9.51
CA THR A 63 18.81 -7.23 9.83
C THR A 63 19.53 -5.89 9.71
N LYS A 64 19.22 -5.12 8.66
CA LYS A 64 19.75 -3.78 8.44
C LYS A 64 18.66 -2.84 7.93
N THR A 65 18.74 -1.58 8.32
CA THR A 65 17.92 -0.48 7.82
C THR A 65 18.83 0.55 7.20
N ASN A 66 18.53 0.99 5.99
CA ASN A 66 19.38 1.90 5.23
C ASN A 66 18.54 2.98 4.54
N TYR A 67 19.23 4.02 4.07
CA TYR A 67 18.67 5.00 3.16
C TYR A 67 19.52 5.03 1.89
N TRP A 68 18.85 5.08 0.75
CA TRP A 68 19.46 5.33 -0.55
C TRP A 68 19.05 6.71 -1.05
N GLU A 69 20.03 7.51 -1.47
CA GLU A 69 19.78 8.84 -2.00
C GLU A 69 19.37 8.74 -3.48
N TRP A 70 18.06 8.71 -3.75
CA TRP A 70 17.57 8.70 -5.12
C TRP A 70 17.52 10.11 -5.69
N LYS A 71 18.30 10.35 -6.74
CA LYS A 71 18.30 11.61 -7.48
C LYS A 71 17.34 11.51 -8.66
N PHE A 72 16.27 12.30 -8.60
CA PHE A 72 15.30 12.35 -9.69
C PHE A 72 14.97 13.81 -10.05
N LYS A 73 15.36 14.21 -11.26
CA LYS A 73 15.34 15.61 -11.72
C LYS A 73 16.08 16.49 -10.68
N ASP A 74 15.45 17.55 -10.21
CA ASP A 74 16.01 18.48 -9.22
C ASP A 74 15.79 18.04 -7.76
N ASN A 75 15.26 16.83 -7.52
CA ASN A 75 14.97 16.34 -6.19
C ASN A 75 15.99 15.29 -5.75
N VAL A 76 16.35 15.37 -4.48
CA VAL A 76 17.10 14.35 -3.75
C VAL A 76 16.14 13.75 -2.74
N ILE A 77 15.91 12.44 -2.84
CA ILE A 77 14.92 11.72 -2.04
C ILE A 77 15.66 10.65 -1.24
N ASP A 78 15.64 10.77 0.08
CA ASP A 78 16.09 9.68 0.95
C ASP A 78 15.04 8.57 0.93
N VAL A 79 15.39 7.45 0.29
CA VAL A 79 14.54 6.27 0.14
C VAL A 79 14.89 5.27 1.22
N TYR A 80 13.93 4.95 2.07
CA TYR A 80 14.11 3.95 3.12
C TYR A 80 14.01 2.52 2.57
N TYR A 81 14.91 1.65 2.98
CA TYR A 81 14.80 0.23 2.70
C TYR A 81 15.37 -0.63 3.84
N GLU A 82 14.91 -1.86 3.88
CA GLU A 82 15.29 -2.89 4.85
C GLU A 82 15.94 -4.07 4.15
N GLU A 83 16.98 -4.63 4.77
CA GLU A 83 17.57 -5.90 4.37
C GLU A 83 17.28 -6.95 5.43
N HIS A 84 16.85 -8.12 4.97
CA HIS A 84 16.51 -9.29 5.76
C HIS A 84 17.35 -10.45 5.25
N GLU A 85 18.21 -10.97 6.12
CA GLU A 85 19.14 -12.06 5.79
C GLU A 85 19.21 -13.08 6.93
N HIS A 86 19.37 -14.35 6.57
CA HIS A 86 19.67 -15.43 7.51
C HIS A 86 21.08 -15.95 7.19
N GLU A 87 21.89 -16.22 8.22
CA GLU A 87 23.25 -16.75 8.05
C GLU A 87 23.21 -18.11 7.34
N ARG A 88 23.53 -18.11 6.03
CA ARG A 88 23.69 -19.30 5.19
C ARG A 88 24.85 -19.07 4.23
N THR A 89 25.69 -20.08 4.07
CA THR A 89 26.85 -20.05 3.17
C THR A 89 26.44 -20.41 1.73
N GLY A 90 27.09 -19.80 0.73
CA GLY A 90 26.87 -20.08 -0.69
C GLY A 90 26.19 -18.95 -1.48
N PRO A 91 25.94 -19.13 -2.79
CA PRO A 91 25.34 -18.09 -3.64
C PRO A 91 23.94 -17.69 -3.16
N GLN A 92 23.73 -16.39 -2.94
CA GLN A 92 22.46 -15.83 -2.47
C GLN A 92 21.64 -15.30 -3.62
N LYS A 93 20.35 -15.64 -3.68
CA LYS A 93 19.37 -14.98 -4.55
C LYS A 93 18.66 -13.86 -3.82
N ASN A 94 18.45 -12.75 -4.53
CA ASN A 94 17.88 -11.54 -3.96
C ASN A 94 16.40 -11.45 -4.29
N ILE A 95 15.58 -11.22 -3.27
CA ILE A 95 14.16 -10.91 -3.44
C ILE A 95 13.97 -9.43 -3.13
N LEU A 96 13.55 -8.65 -4.13
CA LEU A 96 13.03 -7.31 -3.91
C LEU A 96 11.53 -7.41 -3.63
N MET A 97 11.10 -6.95 -2.46
CA MET A 97 9.70 -6.85 -2.07
C MET A 97 9.28 -5.38 -2.08
N ILE A 98 8.22 -5.08 -2.82
CA ILE A 98 7.74 -3.70 -3.01
C ILE A 98 6.32 -3.60 -2.42
N PRO A 99 6.12 -2.81 -1.35
CA PRO A 99 4.81 -2.52 -0.77
C PRO A 99 3.80 -2.04 -1.80
N THR A 100 2.52 -2.17 -1.47
CA THR A 100 1.48 -1.51 -2.24
C THR A 100 1.68 0.01 -2.27
N ILE A 101 0.90 0.69 -3.10
CA ILE A 101 0.84 2.15 -3.12
C ILE A 101 -0.46 2.56 -2.43
N SER A 102 -0.33 3.09 -1.21
CA SER A 102 -1.40 3.76 -0.47
C SER A 102 -0.79 4.82 0.46
N ASP A 103 -1.62 5.67 1.04
CA ASP A 103 -1.21 6.71 1.99
C ASP A 103 -0.57 6.19 3.28
N VAL A 104 -0.74 4.90 3.58
CA VAL A 104 -0.24 4.24 4.78
C VAL A 104 0.67 3.05 4.48
N SER A 105 1.04 2.88 3.21
CA SER A 105 1.91 1.80 2.76
C SER A 105 3.35 2.01 3.21
N THR A 106 3.94 0.94 3.73
CA THR A 106 5.31 0.90 4.21
C THR A 106 5.93 -0.49 3.99
N VAL A 107 7.24 -0.62 4.18
CA VAL A 107 7.96 -1.90 4.22
C VAL A 107 7.36 -2.93 5.19
N GLU A 108 6.58 -2.47 6.18
CA GLU A 108 5.96 -3.32 7.19
C GLU A 108 5.02 -4.35 6.59
N GLU A 109 4.39 -4.02 5.46
CA GLU A 109 3.50 -4.91 4.71
C GLU A 109 4.15 -6.25 4.36
N TRP A 110 5.48 -6.27 4.20
CA TRP A 110 6.22 -7.44 3.71
C TRP A 110 7.12 -8.10 4.76
N ARG A 111 7.33 -7.50 5.94
CA ARG A 111 8.22 -8.04 6.98
C ARG A 111 7.83 -9.46 7.40
N GLY A 112 6.53 -9.73 7.53
CA GLY A 112 6.02 -11.06 7.87
C GLY A 112 6.33 -12.11 6.80
N VAL A 113 6.13 -11.75 5.53
CA VAL A 113 6.42 -12.62 4.38
C VAL A 113 7.92 -12.87 4.25
N ALA A 114 8.75 -11.83 4.35
CA ALA A 114 10.20 -11.94 4.28
C ALA A 114 10.74 -12.89 5.34
N LYS A 115 10.32 -12.72 6.59
CA LYS A 115 10.70 -13.61 7.69
C LYS A 115 10.32 -15.07 7.39
N ASP A 116 9.06 -15.32 7.05
CA ASP A 116 8.55 -16.68 6.83
C ASP A 116 9.30 -17.38 5.69
N ILE A 117 9.57 -16.68 4.58
CA ILE A 117 10.38 -17.22 3.46
C ILE A 117 11.82 -17.54 3.89
N LEU A 118 12.48 -16.65 4.65
CA LEU A 118 13.89 -16.81 5.03
C LEU A 118 14.11 -17.88 6.12
N GLU A 119 13.13 -18.11 6.99
CA GLU A 119 13.16 -19.14 8.03
C GLU A 119 12.85 -20.54 7.50
N ARG A 120 12.28 -20.66 6.29
CA ARG A 120 11.98 -21.98 5.69
C ARG A 120 13.27 -22.76 5.40
N SER A 121 13.26 -24.03 5.84
CA SER A 121 14.30 -25.00 5.48
C SER A 121 14.18 -25.38 4.00
N GLY A 122 15.25 -25.22 3.24
CA GLY A 122 15.32 -25.62 1.83
C GLY A 122 16.68 -25.30 1.22
N LYS A 123 16.83 -25.59 -0.08
CA LYS A 123 18.11 -25.42 -0.78
C LYS A 123 18.38 -23.97 -1.19
N LEU A 124 17.32 -23.16 -1.29
CA LEU A 124 17.45 -21.75 -1.64
C LEU A 124 18.13 -20.97 -0.51
N ASN A 125 19.27 -20.36 -0.83
CA ASN A 125 19.87 -19.32 -0.02
C ASN A 125 19.32 -17.96 -0.50
N LEU A 126 18.46 -17.36 0.32
CA LEU A 126 17.69 -16.17 -0.03
C LEU A 126 18.09 -15.00 0.88
N ARG A 127 18.06 -13.80 0.34
CA ARG A 127 17.97 -12.55 1.11
C ARG A 127 16.84 -11.70 0.55
N ALA A 128 16.19 -10.92 1.41
CA ALA A 128 15.11 -10.03 0.99
C ALA A 128 15.47 -8.56 1.24
N THR A 129 15.18 -7.72 0.26
CA THR A 129 15.22 -6.26 0.37
C THR A 129 13.79 -5.76 0.26
N ILE A 130 13.32 -4.98 1.23
CA ILE A 130 12.00 -4.35 1.20
C ILE A 130 12.22 -2.84 1.11
N VAL A 131 11.57 -2.16 0.15
CA VAL A 131 11.81 -0.74 -0.11
C VAL A 131 10.53 0.08 0.00
N ASP A 132 10.61 1.25 0.64
CA ASP A 132 9.52 2.22 0.63
C ASP A 132 9.53 3.07 -0.64
N TRP A 133 8.35 3.36 -1.18
CA TRP A 133 8.22 4.27 -2.31
C TRP A 133 8.69 5.70 -1.96
N PRO A 134 9.26 6.44 -2.92
CA PRO A 134 9.47 7.88 -2.77
C PRO A 134 8.12 8.54 -2.47
N GLY A 135 8.04 9.30 -1.39
CA GLY A 135 6.81 9.95 -0.95
C GLY A 135 5.88 9.14 -0.04
N LEU A 136 6.23 7.91 0.33
CA LEU A 136 5.48 7.05 1.26
C LEU A 136 6.38 6.46 2.36
N GLY A 137 5.79 5.75 3.32
CA GLY A 137 6.51 5.02 4.36
C GLY A 137 7.50 5.85 5.16
N PHE A 138 8.72 5.37 5.31
CA PHE A 138 9.79 6.07 6.00
C PHE A 138 10.66 6.88 5.02
N SER A 139 10.35 6.86 3.72
CA SER A 139 11.03 7.67 2.71
C SER A 139 10.63 9.15 2.79
N SER A 140 11.52 10.00 2.27
CA SER A 140 11.29 11.44 2.09
C SER A 140 10.06 11.73 1.23
N ARG A 141 9.34 12.80 1.56
CA ARG A 141 8.06 13.19 0.93
C ARG A 141 8.07 14.57 0.27
N PRO A 142 8.96 14.82 -0.70
CA PRO A 142 9.02 16.12 -1.35
C PRO A 142 7.75 16.39 -2.17
N LYS A 143 7.49 17.68 -2.38
CA LYS A 143 6.45 18.14 -3.29
C LYS A 143 6.91 17.92 -4.72
N MET A 144 6.39 16.88 -5.35
CA MET A 144 6.66 16.54 -6.75
C MET A 144 5.38 16.23 -7.51
N ASP A 145 5.45 16.19 -8.83
CA ASP A 145 4.39 15.65 -9.68
C ASP A 145 4.61 14.14 -9.82
N TYR A 146 4.07 13.39 -8.85
CA TYR A 146 4.09 11.94 -8.87
C TYR A 146 3.10 11.41 -9.90
N ASP A 147 3.57 10.53 -10.77
CA ASP A 147 2.77 9.76 -11.73
C ASP A 147 3.34 8.33 -11.86
N ALA A 148 2.70 7.49 -12.67
CA ALA A 148 3.13 6.11 -12.88
C ALA A 148 4.54 6.01 -13.51
N ASP A 149 4.97 7.00 -14.29
CA ASP A 149 6.30 7.00 -14.93
C ASP A 149 7.38 7.39 -13.92
N VAL A 150 7.10 8.31 -12.98
CA VAL A 150 8.00 8.58 -11.84
C VAL A 150 8.19 7.33 -10.99
N MET A 151 7.10 6.63 -10.68
CA MET A 151 7.18 5.38 -9.89
C MET A 151 7.88 4.26 -10.66
N GLU A 152 7.71 4.17 -11.98
CA GLU A 152 8.44 3.22 -12.83
C GLU A 152 9.95 3.51 -12.85
N ASN A 153 10.35 4.78 -13.04
CA ASN A 153 11.75 5.18 -13.00
C ASN A 153 12.40 4.84 -11.65
N PHE A 154 11.68 5.08 -10.55
CA PHE A 154 12.14 4.68 -9.22
C PHE A 154 12.45 3.18 -9.14
N VAL A 155 11.52 2.33 -9.61
CA VAL A 155 11.72 0.87 -9.60
C VAL A 155 12.93 0.48 -10.44
N VAL A 156 13.09 1.07 -11.62
CA VAL A 156 14.23 0.80 -12.52
C VAL A 156 15.54 1.18 -11.84
N ASP A 157 15.64 2.40 -11.30
CA ASP A 157 16.86 2.90 -10.67
C ASP A 157 17.20 2.13 -9.40
N PHE A 158 16.20 1.81 -8.57
CA PHE A 158 16.43 1.03 -7.35
C PHE A 158 16.87 -0.40 -7.67
N ILE A 159 16.28 -1.04 -8.68
CA ILE A 159 16.73 -2.35 -9.15
C ILE A 159 18.18 -2.28 -9.62
N ASN A 160 18.57 -1.23 -10.37
CA ASN A 160 19.95 -1.05 -10.81
C ASN A 160 20.93 -0.81 -9.64
N GLU A 161 20.49 -0.11 -8.59
CA GLU A 161 21.28 0.12 -7.37
C GLU A 161 21.58 -1.20 -6.63
N ILE A 162 20.57 -2.05 -6.44
CA ILE A 162 20.71 -3.27 -5.62
C ILE A 162 21.18 -4.50 -6.40
N SER A 163 21.17 -4.43 -7.74
CA SER A 163 21.55 -5.57 -8.60
C SER A 163 23.06 -5.67 -8.72
N SER A 164 23.60 -6.85 -8.44
CA SER A 164 24.97 -7.21 -8.82
C SER A 164 25.02 -7.69 -10.29
N SER A 165 26.22 -7.74 -10.87
CA SER A 165 26.50 -8.12 -12.26
C SER A 165 25.92 -9.47 -12.73
N GLU A 166 25.42 -10.30 -11.80
CA GLU A 166 24.88 -11.64 -12.08
C GLU A 166 23.35 -11.69 -12.27
N ASN A 167 22.62 -10.57 -12.18
CA ASN A 167 21.19 -10.45 -12.57
C ASN A 167 20.24 -11.55 -12.03
N ASP A 168 20.45 -11.97 -10.78
CA ASP A 168 19.67 -13.05 -10.13
C ASP A 168 18.52 -12.53 -9.26
N LEU A 169 17.95 -11.37 -9.64
CA LEU A 169 16.93 -10.66 -8.87
C LEU A 169 15.51 -11.24 -9.11
N LEU A 170 14.81 -11.51 -8.02
CA LEU A 170 13.39 -11.86 -7.96
C LEU A 170 12.62 -10.62 -7.48
N VAL A 171 11.44 -10.33 -8.04
CA VAL A 171 10.66 -9.14 -7.64
C VAL A 171 9.25 -9.51 -7.26
N PHE A 172 8.87 -9.22 -6.01
CA PHE A 172 7.53 -9.42 -5.47
C PHE A 172 6.88 -8.06 -5.21
N GLY A 173 5.77 -7.78 -5.88
CA GLY A 173 5.06 -6.51 -5.74
C GLY A 173 3.64 -6.72 -5.22
N GLY A 174 3.17 -5.81 -4.37
CA GLY A 174 1.78 -5.75 -3.94
C GLY A 174 0.99 -4.74 -4.76
N GLY A 175 -0.27 -5.03 -5.14
CA GLY A 175 -1.17 -4.01 -5.70
C GLY A 175 -0.61 -3.35 -6.97
N HIS A 176 -0.59 -2.01 -7.00
CA HIS A 176 -0.04 -1.23 -8.12
C HIS A 176 1.47 -1.47 -8.33
N ALA A 177 2.22 -1.83 -7.29
CA ALA A 177 3.64 -2.13 -7.40
C ALA A 177 3.91 -3.26 -8.38
N ALA A 178 3.13 -4.34 -8.28
CA ALA A 178 3.22 -5.49 -9.18
C ALA A 178 3.05 -5.06 -10.64
N THR A 179 2.02 -4.25 -10.92
CA THR A 179 1.71 -3.81 -12.28
C THR A 179 2.78 -2.87 -12.84
N ILE A 180 3.35 -1.99 -12.01
CA ILE A 180 4.47 -1.12 -12.40
C ILE A 180 5.71 -1.96 -12.75
N VAL A 181 6.03 -2.98 -11.95
CA VAL A 181 7.16 -3.90 -12.22
C VAL A 181 6.95 -4.65 -13.54
N VAL A 182 5.74 -5.20 -13.77
CA VAL A 182 5.41 -5.90 -15.03
C VAL A 182 5.49 -4.95 -16.22
N ARG A 183 5.04 -3.69 -16.08
CA ARG A 183 5.18 -2.65 -17.10
C ARG A 183 6.64 -2.36 -17.44
N ALA A 184 7.49 -2.16 -16.43
CA ALA A 184 8.92 -1.94 -16.60
C ALA A 184 9.61 -3.14 -17.29
N ALA A 185 9.25 -4.37 -16.89
CA ALA A 185 9.77 -5.59 -17.48
C ALA A 185 9.33 -5.75 -18.95
N LYS A 186 8.06 -5.48 -19.27
CA LYS A 186 7.55 -5.50 -20.66
C LYS A 186 8.28 -4.50 -21.55
N LYS A 187 8.62 -3.32 -21.02
CA LYS A 187 9.42 -2.31 -21.72
C LYS A 187 10.91 -2.69 -21.83
N GLY A 188 11.35 -3.76 -21.17
CA GLY A 188 12.75 -4.20 -21.14
C GLY A 188 13.66 -3.32 -20.27
N LEU A 189 13.09 -2.47 -19.41
CA LEU A 189 13.83 -1.58 -18.51
C LEU A 189 14.43 -2.34 -17.32
N VAL A 190 13.79 -3.45 -16.94
CA VAL A 190 14.28 -4.38 -15.90
C VAL A 190 14.16 -5.82 -16.40
N LYS A 191 15.01 -6.72 -15.89
CA LYS A 191 15.06 -8.13 -16.31
C LYS A 191 15.09 -9.08 -15.11
N PRO A 192 14.06 -9.07 -14.24
CA PRO A 192 14.00 -9.98 -13.12
C PRO A 192 13.91 -11.44 -13.59
N LYS A 193 14.42 -12.37 -12.79
CA LYS A 193 14.34 -13.82 -13.05
C LYS A 193 12.94 -14.37 -12.86
N ALA A 194 12.14 -13.76 -11.99
CA ALA A 194 10.73 -14.04 -11.81
C ALA A 194 10.02 -12.84 -11.17
N ILE A 195 8.72 -12.75 -11.40
CA ILE A 195 7.85 -11.75 -10.78
C ILE A 195 6.74 -12.46 -10.00
N ALA A 196 6.46 -12.02 -8.79
CA ALA A 196 5.21 -12.35 -8.10
C ALA A 196 4.36 -11.09 -7.94
N ALA A 197 3.16 -11.15 -8.49
CA ALA A 197 2.15 -10.11 -8.43
C ALA A 197 1.11 -10.48 -7.36
N VAL A 198 1.21 -9.87 -6.18
CA VAL A 198 0.32 -10.14 -5.04
C VAL A 198 -0.81 -9.12 -4.99
N ALA A 199 -2.05 -9.61 -5.07
CA ALA A 199 -3.25 -8.80 -5.18
C ALA A 199 -3.10 -7.65 -6.21
N PRO A 200 -2.66 -7.92 -7.45
CA PRO A 200 -2.28 -6.86 -8.39
C PRO A 200 -3.46 -5.96 -8.74
N THR A 201 -3.20 -4.66 -8.74
CA THR A 201 -4.16 -3.60 -9.10
C THR A 201 -3.52 -2.64 -10.08
N TRP A 202 -4.34 -1.94 -10.86
CA TRP A 202 -3.85 -0.99 -11.86
C TRP A 202 -4.64 0.31 -11.91
N ALA A 203 -5.81 0.37 -11.29
CA ALA A 203 -6.68 1.54 -11.27
C ALA A 203 -6.84 2.07 -9.85
N GLY A 204 -6.59 3.37 -9.68
CA GLY A 204 -6.75 4.06 -8.41
C GLY A 204 -8.22 4.14 -7.97
N PRO A 205 -8.47 4.55 -6.72
CA PRO A 205 -9.80 4.49 -6.12
C PRO A 205 -10.90 5.25 -6.87
N LEU A 206 -10.63 6.46 -7.39
CA LEU A 206 -11.65 7.19 -8.15
C LEU A 206 -11.85 6.61 -9.57
N PRO A 207 -10.78 6.39 -10.37
CA PRO A 207 -10.93 5.77 -11.69
C PRO A 207 -11.64 4.42 -11.69
N ILE A 208 -11.35 3.53 -10.73
CA ILE A 208 -11.99 2.21 -10.67
C ILE A 208 -13.48 2.31 -10.33
N VAL A 209 -13.89 3.33 -9.57
CA VAL A 209 -15.29 3.51 -9.13
C VAL A 209 -16.12 4.27 -10.15
N PHE A 210 -15.58 5.38 -10.66
CA PHE A 210 -16.31 6.37 -11.45
C PHE A 210 -15.93 6.38 -12.93
N GLY A 211 -14.91 5.61 -13.34
CA GLY A 211 -14.46 5.55 -14.73
C GLY A 211 -13.48 6.65 -15.11
N ARG A 212 -13.21 6.76 -16.41
CA ARG A 212 -12.15 7.61 -16.99
C ARG A 212 -12.62 8.49 -18.15
N ASP A 213 -13.91 8.77 -18.28
CA ASP A 213 -14.37 9.70 -19.31
C ASP A 213 -13.77 11.11 -19.11
N SER A 214 -13.78 11.92 -20.16
CA SER A 214 -13.14 13.24 -20.16
C SER A 214 -13.66 14.15 -19.03
N SER A 215 -14.94 14.06 -18.68
CA SER A 215 -15.53 14.86 -17.61
C SER A 215 -15.00 14.44 -16.24
N MET A 216 -14.85 13.14 -16.00
CA MET A 216 -14.25 12.62 -14.77
C MET A 216 -12.78 12.99 -14.67
N GLN A 217 -12.01 12.89 -15.76
CA GLN A 217 -10.60 13.26 -15.78
C GLN A 217 -10.38 14.74 -15.42
N THR A 218 -11.25 15.64 -15.88
CA THR A 218 -11.22 17.05 -15.46
C THR A 218 -11.45 17.19 -13.95
N ARG A 219 -12.42 16.46 -13.39
CA ARG A 219 -12.72 16.49 -11.94
C ARG A 219 -11.55 15.95 -11.10
N TYR A 220 -10.91 14.88 -11.57
CA TYR A 220 -9.72 14.31 -10.95
C TYR A 220 -8.57 15.32 -10.93
N GLY A 221 -8.34 16.03 -12.04
CA GLY A 221 -7.37 17.12 -12.11
C GLY A 221 -7.65 18.25 -11.12
N LEU A 222 -8.91 18.70 -11.02
CA LEU A 222 -9.32 19.73 -10.07
C LEU A 222 -9.11 19.29 -8.61
N LEU A 223 -9.58 18.10 -8.24
CA LEU A 223 -9.41 17.55 -6.89
C LEU A 223 -7.93 17.44 -6.52
N ARG A 224 -7.10 16.92 -7.44
CA ARG A 224 -5.67 16.83 -7.25
C ARG A 224 -5.04 18.22 -7.05
N GLY A 225 -5.45 19.21 -7.83
CA GLY A 225 -4.99 20.60 -7.65
C GLY A 225 -5.30 21.15 -6.26
N ILE A 226 -6.52 20.92 -5.76
CA ILE A 226 -6.94 21.33 -4.42
C ILE A 226 -6.08 20.64 -3.35
N LEU A 227 -5.96 19.30 -3.40
CA LEU A 227 -5.16 18.53 -2.43
C LEU A 227 -3.68 18.96 -2.38
N ARG A 228 -3.14 19.46 -3.50
CA ARG A 228 -1.75 19.94 -3.57
C ARG A 228 -1.56 21.35 -3.01
N THR A 229 -2.62 22.13 -2.89
CA THR A 229 -2.57 23.54 -2.47
C THR A 229 -2.17 23.67 -0.99
N PRO A 230 -1.21 24.53 -0.63
CA PRO A 230 -0.86 24.79 0.78
C PRO A 230 -2.08 25.28 1.58
N GLY A 231 -2.22 24.85 2.84
CA GLY A 231 -3.35 25.20 3.69
C GLY A 231 -4.62 24.45 3.32
N ALA A 232 -5.34 24.88 2.28
CA ALA A 232 -6.61 24.29 1.87
C ALA A 232 -6.51 22.80 1.52
N GLY A 233 -5.46 22.40 0.78
CA GLY A 233 -5.22 21.01 0.45
C GLY A 233 -4.89 20.14 1.66
N TRP A 234 -4.19 20.71 2.66
CA TRP A 234 -3.92 20.02 3.92
C TRP A 234 -5.19 19.81 4.74
N MET A 235 -6.04 20.82 4.85
CA MET A 235 -7.34 20.70 5.52
C MET A 235 -8.22 19.63 4.87
N MET A 236 -8.31 19.64 3.54
CA MET A 236 -9.09 18.64 2.79
C MET A 236 -8.50 17.23 2.94
N TYR A 237 -7.17 17.10 2.89
CA TYR A 237 -6.50 15.82 3.11
C TYR A 237 -6.75 15.26 4.50
N ASN A 238 -6.68 16.08 5.55
CA ASN A 238 -6.99 15.66 6.92
C ASN A 238 -8.45 15.22 7.08
N MET A 239 -9.38 15.94 6.45
CA MET A 239 -10.80 15.59 6.53
C MET A 239 -11.11 14.26 5.81
N LEU A 240 -10.52 14.03 4.64
CA LEU A 240 -10.90 12.91 3.76
C LEU A 240 -10.03 11.67 3.88
N VAL A 241 -8.75 11.84 4.24
CA VAL A 241 -7.74 10.78 4.17
C VAL A 241 -7.07 10.60 5.54
N SER A 242 -6.42 11.65 6.05
CA SER A 242 -5.70 11.63 7.33
C SER A 242 -6.66 11.79 8.53
N ASN A 243 -7.51 10.78 8.73
CA ASN A 243 -8.46 10.66 9.85
C ASN A 243 -8.58 9.19 10.26
N GLU A 244 -8.45 8.90 11.56
CA GLU A 244 -8.51 7.53 12.10
C GLU A 244 -9.79 6.78 11.71
N GLY A 245 -10.94 7.46 11.70
CA GLY A 245 -12.21 6.84 11.31
C GLY A 245 -12.25 6.45 9.82
N ALA A 246 -11.61 7.22 8.95
CA ALA A 246 -11.51 6.92 7.53
C ALA A 246 -10.59 5.72 7.30
N ILE A 247 -9.41 5.73 7.93
CA ILE A 247 -8.46 4.60 7.91
C ILE A 247 -9.13 3.32 8.42
N GLN A 248 -9.77 3.38 9.59
CA GLN A 248 -10.47 2.23 10.16
C GLN A 248 -11.57 1.72 9.22
N SER A 249 -12.35 2.63 8.62
CA SER A 249 -13.43 2.27 7.70
C SER A 249 -12.87 1.58 6.45
N GLN A 250 -11.82 2.14 5.82
CA GLN A 250 -11.18 1.55 4.64
C GLN A 250 -10.64 0.15 4.95
N TYR A 251 -9.93 0.01 6.06
CA TYR A 251 -9.35 -1.28 6.44
C TYR A 251 -10.39 -2.36 6.69
N LYS A 252 -11.46 -2.04 7.43
CA LYS A 252 -12.54 -2.99 7.72
C LYS A 252 -13.42 -3.34 6.54
N SER A 253 -13.44 -2.50 5.49
CA SER A 253 -14.36 -2.66 4.37
C SER A 253 -13.73 -3.29 3.13
N HIS A 254 -12.46 -3.00 2.85
CA HIS A 254 -11.85 -3.35 1.57
C HIS A 254 -10.37 -3.77 1.66
N VAL A 255 -9.62 -3.32 2.67
CA VAL A 255 -8.17 -3.59 2.72
C VAL A 255 -7.86 -4.94 3.38
N TYR A 256 -8.48 -5.21 4.54
CA TYR A 256 -8.39 -6.47 5.28
C TYR A 256 -9.68 -7.28 5.15
N ALA A 257 -9.53 -8.60 5.12
CA ALA A 257 -10.66 -9.53 5.16
C ALA A 257 -11.22 -9.69 6.57
N ASN A 258 -10.37 -9.67 7.60
CA ASN A 258 -10.75 -9.79 8.99
C ASN A 258 -10.77 -8.41 9.69
N PRO A 259 -11.97 -7.84 9.96
CA PRO A 259 -12.08 -6.54 10.60
C PRO A 259 -11.57 -6.52 12.06
N GLN A 260 -11.36 -7.69 12.70
CA GLN A 260 -10.79 -7.78 14.04
C GLN A 260 -9.28 -7.47 14.08
N ASN A 261 -8.59 -7.63 12.94
CA ASN A 261 -7.18 -7.25 12.82
C ASN A 261 -7.00 -5.71 12.83
N VAL A 262 -8.08 -4.95 12.65
CA VAL A 262 -8.08 -3.47 12.62
C VAL A 262 -8.26 -2.90 14.03
N THR A 263 -7.24 -3.12 14.87
CA THR A 263 -7.20 -2.66 16.27
C THR A 263 -7.00 -1.14 16.37
N PRO A 264 -7.34 -0.50 17.51
CA PRO A 264 -7.05 0.93 17.70
C PRO A 264 -5.55 1.27 17.57
N ALA A 265 -4.67 0.41 18.09
CA ALA A 265 -3.22 0.59 17.97
C ALA A 265 -2.74 0.54 16.51
N PHE A 266 -3.32 -0.37 15.71
CA PHE A 266 -3.06 -0.45 14.27
C PHE A 266 -3.55 0.80 13.54
N VAL A 267 -4.76 1.29 13.84
CA VAL A 267 -5.27 2.53 13.22
C VAL A 267 -4.39 3.71 13.58
N GLN A 268 -3.94 3.81 14.84
CA GLN A 268 -3.06 4.88 15.30
C GLN A 268 -1.69 4.84 14.59
N SER A 269 -1.12 3.65 14.37
CA SER A 269 0.17 3.53 13.66
C SER A 269 0.05 3.99 12.21
N ARG A 270 -1.04 3.61 11.53
CA ARG A 270 -1.33 4.04 10.14
C ARG A 270 -1.63 5.53 10.07
N TYR A 271 -2.40 6.07 11.01
CA TYR A 271 -2.71 7.50 11.10
C TYR A 271 -1.45 8.36 11.26
N LYS A 272 -0.45 7.91 12.03
CA LYS A 272 0.81 8.66 12.15
C LYS A 272 1.47 8.91 10.80
N LEU A 273 1.47 7.92 9.90
CA LEU A 273 2.05 8.04 8.56
C LEU A 273 1.37 9.12 7.71
N THR A 274 0.06 9.33 7.91
CA THR A 274 -0.71 10.32 7.15
C THR A 274 -0.50 11.73 7.69
N THR A 275 -0.02 11.91 8.92
CA THR A 275 0.24 13.23 9.50
C THR A 275 1.59 13.86 9.10
N GLU A 276 2.48 13.09 8.48
CA GLU A 276 3.82 13.53 8.12
C GLU A 276 3.82 14.66 7.07
N LYS A 277 4.80 15.56 7.15
CA LYS A 277 4.93 16.66 6.19
C LYS A 277 5.10 16.09 4.77
N GLY A 278 4.19 16.47 3.88
CA GLY A 278 4.22 16.03 2.47
C GLY A 278 3.45 14.74 2.19
N SER A 279 2.85 14.11 3.21
CA SER A 279 2.07 12.86 3.09
C SER A 279 0.94 12.90 2.07
N ARG A 280 0.44 14.08 1.70
CA ARG A 280 -0.69 14.24 0.78
C ARG A 280 -0.35 14.10 -0.71
N TYR A 281 0.92 14.19 -1.12
CA TYR A 281 1.24 14.32 -2.55
C TYR A 281 1.08 13.02 -3.34
N VAL A 282 1.65 11.91 -2.86
CA VAL A 282 1.48 10.59 -3.48
C VAL A 282 0.02 10.11 -3.37
N PRO A 283 -0.66 10.20 -2.21
CA PRO A 283 -2.07 9.85 -2.10
C PRO A 283 -2.98 10.65 -3.03
N ALA A 284 -2.73 11.95 -3.24
CA ALA A 284 -3.50 12.73 -4.20
C ALA A 284 -3.33 12.20 -5.64
N ALA A 285 -2.10 11.79 -6.01
CA ALA A 285 -1.82 11.16 -7.31
C ALA A 285 -2.49 9.78 -7.42
N PHE A 286 -2.38 8.95 -6.38
CA PHE A 286 -3.00 7.62 -6.31
C PHE A 286 -4.53 7.67 -6.40
N LEU A 287 -5.16 8.51 -5.56
CA LEU A 287 -6.61 8.68 -5.50
C LEU A 287 -7.19 9.06 -6.86
N THR A 288 -6.49 9.91 -7.60
CA THR A 288 -6.94 10.50 -8.87
C THR A 288 -6.43 9.77 -10.11
N GLY A 289 -5.75 8.64 -9.96
CA GLY A 289 -5.33 7.79 -11.07
C GLY A 289 -4.07 8.20 -11.81
N LEU A 290 -3.27 9.15 -11.30
CA LEU A 290 -1.97 9.46 -11.93
C LEU A 290 -0.96 8.32 -11.79
N LEU A 291 -1.10 7.50 -10.75
CA LEU A 291 -0.22 6.36 -10.52
C LEU A 291 -0.71 5.10 -11.25
N ASP A 292 -1.76 5.21 -12.07
CA ASP A 292 -2.29 4.10 -12.83
C ASP A 292 -1.35 3.78 -14.02
N PRO A 293 -0.72 2.59 -14.06
CA PRO A 293 0.26 2.25 -15.10
C PRO A 293 -0.37 2.05 -16.49
N VAL A 294 -1.68 1.88 -16.55
CA VAL A 294 -2.48 1.60 -17.76
C VAL A 294 -3.87 2.20 -17.62
N ASN A 295 -4.57 2.38 -18.74
CA ASN A 295 -5.87 3.06 -18.79
C ASN A 295 -7.07 2.10 -18.89
N SER A 296 -6.83 0.85 -19.27
CA SER A 296 -7.87 -0.16 -19.50
C SER A 296 -7.44 -1.55 -19.01
N ARG A 297 -8.43 -2.44 -18.83
CA ARG A 297 -8.16 -3.85 -18.54
C ARG A 297 -7.40 -4.52 -19.69
N ASP A 298 -7.68 -4.16 -20.93
CA ASP A 298 -7.01 -4.76 -22.08
C ASP A 298 -5.51 -4.41 -22.07
N GLU A 299 -5.16 -3.14 -21.82
CA GLU A 299 -3.77 -2.73 -21.63
C GLU A 299 -3.13 -3.46 -20.44
N PHE A 300 -3.87 -3.64 -19.32
CA PHE A 300 -3.40 -4.40 -18.17
C PHE A 300 -3.06 -5.85 -18.52
N LEU A 301 -3.94 -6.56 -19.24
CA LEU A 301 -3.71 -7.92 -19.70
C LEU A 301 -2.56 -7.98 -20.72
N GLU A 302 -2.43 -6.95 -21.57
CA GLU A 302 -1.37 -6.84 -22.54
C GLU A 302 0.02 -6.74 -21.88
N LEU A 303 0.11 -6.18 -20.66
CA LEU A 303 1.35 -6.15 -19.89
C LEU A 303 1.90 -7.56 -19.67
N PHE A 304 1.05 -8.48 -19.20
CA PHE A 304 1.43 -9.87 -18.91
C PHE A 304 1.70 -10.65 -20.19
N SER A 305 0.85 -10.49 -21.22
CA SER A 305 1.05 -11.19 -22.50
C SER A 305 2.37 -10.85 -23.17
N GLY A 306 2.88 -9.62 -22.99
CA GLY A 306 4.17 -9.19 -23.52
C GLY A 306 5.38 -9.92 -22.92
N LEU A 307 5.18 -10.63 -21.81
CA LEU A 307 6.19 -11.40 -21.08
C LEU A 307 6.03 -12.91 -21.22
N GLU A 308 5.08 -13.37 -22.05
CA GLU A 308 4.86 -14.79 -22.31
C GLU A 308 6.15 -15.50 -22.74
N GLY A 309 6.48 -16.58 -22.03
CA GLY A 309 7.69 -17.39 -22.27
C GLY A 309 9.02 -16.69 -21.93
N LYS A 310 9.01 -15.45 -21.43
CA LYS A 310 10.23 -14.69 -21.12
C LYS A 310 10.61 -14.75 -19.65
N ILE A 311 9.63 -14.59 -18.77
CA ILE A 311 9.83 -14.51 -17.31
C ILE A 311 8.69 -15.28 -16.63
N PRO A 312 8.96 -16.17 -15.66
CA PRO A 312 7.93 -16.75 -14.82
C PRO A 312 7.18 -15.69 -14.02
N ILE A 313 5.84 -15.68 -14.10
CA ILE A 313 4.99 -14.75 -13.35
C ILE A 313 3.97 -15.52 -12.52
N LEU A 314 4.02 -15.34 -11.20
CA LEU A 314 2.98 -15.78 -10.27
C LEU A 314 1.99 -14.64 -10.04
N VAL A 315 0.69 -14.92 -10.12
CA VAL A 315 -0.38 -14.03 -9.67
C VAL A 315 -1.06 -14.63 -8.44
N VAL A 316 -1.08 -13.87 -7.34
CA VAL A 316 -1.79 -14.23 -6.10
C VAL A 316 -3.05 -13.37 -6.02
N SER A 317 -4.20 -13.98 -6.31
CA SER A 317 -5.51 -13.36 -6.11
C SER A 317 -6.03 -13.60 -4.69
N THR A 318 -7.06 -12.84 -4.29
CA THR A 318 -7.63 -12.98 -2.94
C THR A 318 -9.13 -13.22 -2.94
N GLU A 319 -9.59 -13.94 -1.92
CA GLU A 319 -10.99 -14.31 -1.75
C GLU A 319 -11.89 -13.11 -1.41
N GLY A 320 -11.43 -12.26 -0.50
CA GLY A 320 -12.17 -11.15 0.10
C GLY A 320 -11.96 -9.80 -0.57
N SER A 321 -11.27 -9.73 -1.73
CA SER A 321 -11.10 -8.47 -2.46
C SER A 321 -12.43 -7.83 -2.86
N PRO A 322 -12.52 -6.49 -2.88
CA PRO A 322 -13.70 -5.77 -3.38
C PRO A 322 -14.04 -6.18 -4.82
N LYS A 323 -15.34 -6.23 -5.15
CA LYS A 323 -15.84 -6.76 -6.44
C LYS A 323 -15.08 -6.24 -7.67
N ARG A 324 -14.78 -4.94 -7.73
CA ARG A 324 -14.09 -4.33 -8.89
C ARG A 324 -12.64 -4.77 -8.98
N SER A 325 -11.86 -4.62 -7.91
CA SER A 325 -10.45 -5.06 -7.86
C SER A 325 -10.33 -6.57 -8.08
N LYS A 326 -11.23 -7.36 -7.48
CA LYS A 326 -11.30 -8.80 -7.69
C LYS A 326 -11.53 -9.15 -9.16
N ALA A 327 -12.39 -8.41 -9.87
CA ALA A 327 -12.61 -8.65 -11.29
C ALA A 327 -11.35 -8.39 -12.14
N GLU A 328 -10.53 -7.41 -11.77
CA GLU A 328 -9.23 -7.17 -12.44
C GLU A 328 -8.24 -8.30 -12.15
N MET A 329 -8.14 -8.76 -10.90
CA MET A 329 -7.27 -9.88 -10.54
C MET A 329 -7.71 -11.18 -11.24
N GLU A 330 -9.00 -11.50 -11.24
CA GLU A 330 -9.53 -12.72 -11.87
C GLU A 330 -9.38 -12.72 -13.40
N ALA A 331 -9.32 -11.55 -14.04
CA ALA A 331 -9.02 -11.46 -15.45
C ALA A 331 -7.62 -12.01 -15.80
N LEU A 332 -6.71 -12.10 -14.82
CA LEU A 332 -5.38 -12.68 -15.00
C LEU A 332 -5.33 -14.22 -14.90
N ARG A 333 -6.41 -14.89 -14.47
CA ARG A 333 -6.42 -16.34 -14.24
C ARG A 333 -6.02 -17.16 -15.47
N GLU A 334 -6.44 -16.73 -16.64
CA GLU A 334 -6.17 -17.38 -17.92
C GLU A 334 -5.44 -16.43 -18.88
N ALA A 335 -4.84 -15.37 -18.35
CA ALA A 335 -4.11 -14.40 -19.16
C ALA A 335 -2.80 -15.00 -19.66
N ARG A 336 -2.50 -14.77 -20.94
CA ARG A 336 -1.20 -15.12 -21.52
C ARG A 336 -0.07 -14.44 -20.74
N GLY A 337 1.03 -15.17 -20.54
CA GLY A 337 2.20 -14.74 -19.78
C GLY A 337 2.09 -14.87 -18.25
N VAL A 338 0.91 -15.20 -17.70
CA VAL A 338 0.81 -15.64 -16.30
C VAL A 338 1.20 -17.12 -16.22
N SER A 339 2.29 -17.42 -15.52
CA SER A 339 2.79 -18.80 -15.40
C SER A 339 2.04 -19.61 -14.36
N LYS A 340 1.63 -18.96 -13.27
CA LYS A 340 0.87 -19.60 -12.19
C LYS A 340 -0.12 -18.59 -11.61
N PHE A 341 -1.35 -19.05 -11.38
CA PHE A 341 -2.38 -18.26 -10.72
C PHE A 341 -2.87 -19.00 -9.48
N VAL A 342 -2.82 -18.36 -8.33
CA VAL A 342 -3.27 -18.91 -7.06
C VAL A 342 -4.27 -17.98 -6.39
N LYS A 343 -5.01 -18.51 -5.41
CA LYS A 343 -5.96 -17.75 -4.61
C LYS A 343 -5.68 -18.02 -3.14
N VAL A 344 -5.62 -16.95 -2.35
CA VAL A 344 -5.39 -17.01 -0.89
C VAL A 344 -6.49 -16.25 -0.15
N ALA A 345 -6.62 -16.52 1.16
CA ALA A 345 -7.44 -15.68 2.03
C ALA A 345 -6.84 -14.26 2.14
N GLY A 346 -7.69 -13.27 2.40
CA GLY A 346 -7.31 -11.86 2.41
C GLY A 346 -8.17 -11.00 1.49
N ALA A 347 -7.91 -9.70 1.52
CA ALA A 347 -8.50 -8.71 0.63
C ALA A 347 -7.43 -8.01 -0.20
N LEU A 348 -7.17 -6.71 -0.03
CA LEU A 348 -6.18 -5.99 -0.84
C LEU A 348 -4.74 -6.08 -0.32
N LEU A 349 -4.54 -6.40 0.97
CA LEU A 349 -3.20 -6.59 1.59
C LEU A 349 -3.03 -7.99 2.19
N PRO A 350 -3.14 -9.07 1.39
CA PRO A 350 -3.00 -10.43 1.92
C PRO A 350 -1.60 -10.70 2.48
N HIS A 351 -0.57 -10.02 1.96
CA HIS A 351 0.82 -10.15 2.43
C HIS A 351 1.04 -9.53 3.81
N GLU A 352 0.26 -8.49 4.15
CA GLU A 352 0.29 -7.89 5.49
C GLU A 352 -0.60 -8.68 6.47
N GLU A 353 -1.81 -9.04 6.04
CA GLU A 353 -2.82 -9.66 6.90
C GLU A 353 -2.58 -11.16 7.15
N TYR A 354 -2.13 -11.87 6.11
CA TYR A 354 -1.93 -13.32 6.11
C TYR A 354 -0.54 -13.70 5.58
N PRO A 355 0.55 -13.19 6.19
CA PRO A 355 1.91 -13.30 5.66
C PRO A 355 2.35 -14.74 5.41
N SER A 356 2.03 -15.69 6.30
CA SER A 356 2.43 -17.09 6.14
C SER A 356 1.77 -17.80 4.95
N MET A 357 0.51 -17.48 4.63
CA MET A 357 -0.17 -18.06 3.46
C MET A 357 0.41 -17.51 2.16
N VAL A 358 0.69 -16.20 2.11
CA VAL A 358 1.35 -15.60 0.95
C VAL A 358 2.76 -16.13 0.80
N ALA A 359 3.53 -16.20 1.89
CA ALA A 359 4.88 -16.74 1.91
C ALA A 359 4.94 -18.20 1.42
N GLU A 360 3.96 -19.03 1.77
CA GLU A 360 3.88 -20.41 1.29
C GLU A 360 3.76 -20.49 -0.23
N GLU A 361 2.85 -19.72 -0.83
CA GLU A 361 2.65 -19.73 -2.28
C GLU A 361 3.84 -19.13 -3.04
N LEU A 362 4.42 -18.05 -2.50
CA LEU A 362 5.66 -17.47 -3.04
C LEU A 362 6.81 -18.48 -2.97
N TYR A 363 6.97 -19.18 -1.85
CA TYR A 363 8.04 -20.16 -1.66
C TYR A 363 7.87 -21.35 -2.61
N LYS A 364 6.68 -21.93 -2.74
CA LYS A 364 6.40 -23.01 -3.71
C LYS A 364 6.76 -22.59 -5.13
N PHE A 365 6.39 -21.37 -5.52
CA PHE A 365 6.75 -20.82 -6.83
C PHE A 365 8.27 -20.69 -7.02
N LEU A 366 9.01 -20.30 -5.98
CA LEU A 366 10.47 -20.29 -6.03
C LEU A 366 11.05 -21.69 -6.17
N GLN A 367 10.52 -22.68 -5.45
CA GLN A 367 10.99 -24.07 -5.55
C GLN A 367 10.79 -24.62 -6.97
N GLU A 368 9.59 -24.44 -7.53
CA GLU A 368 9.23 -24.90 -8.88
C GLU A 368 10.15 -24.34 -9.98
N ASN A 369 10.63 -23.09 -9.83
CA ASN A 369 11.41 -22.41 -10.86
C ASN A 369 12.93 -22.45 -10.61
N PHE A 370 13.37 -22.58 -9.35
CA PHE A 370 14.76 -22.36 -8.97
C PHE A 370 15.37 -23.45 -8.09
N GLU A 371 14.61 -24.39 -7.52
CA GLU A 371 15.18 -25.56 -6.83
C GLU A 371 15.31 -26.79 -7.72
N VAL A 372 14.46 -26.94 -8.74
CA VAL A 372 14.49 -28.12 -9.63
C VAL A 372 15.71 -28.12 -10.58
N ASN A 373 16.32 -26.95 -10.79
CA ASN A 373 17.44 -26.75 -11.73
C ASN A 373 18.76 -26.35 -11.03
N ALA A 374 18.87 -26.46 -9.69
CA ALA A 374 20.03 -26.04 -8.91
C ALA A 374 20.87 -27.22 -8.38
#